data_AF-A0A1Y4EU16-F1
#
_entry.id   AF-A0A1Y4EU16-F1
#
_cell.length_a   1.000
_cell.length_b   1.000
_cell.length_c   1.000
_cell.angle_alpha   90.00
_cell.angle_beta   90.00
_cell.angle_gamma   90.00
#
_symmetry.space_group_name_H-M   'P 1'
#
loop_
_entity.id
_entity.type
_entity.pdbx_description
1 polymer ?
#
loop_
_entity_poly.entity_id
_entity_poly.type
_entity_poly.pdbx_seq_one_letter_code
_entity_poly.pdbx_strand_id
1 'polypeptide(L)'
;MRKKIVWIAIGLFSFLVSFLTMFWLTAHNELPLARSSPQIRAVPLRTSVVLPEHQSEMAFLSEKEAFQTYHTPAFQGTIRAIRDIAIHFGEHTNYYAIAKIHVDKVYRGDLDAGETVTVLLPRPIYLHTWVEGTEIVSAMRAGMRGYFIPVRQYKADDTYTKNGLTLYYSDLANYSLGGGNYGVFLETDDGLLFNRETYATLSPNCTFEQAEAYLTARLKPFSE
;
A
#
# COMPACT_ATOMS: atom_id res chain seq x y z
N MET A 1 -4.13 -51.29 31.10
CA MET A 1 -3.36 -50.03 31.20
C MET A 1 -2.79 -49.55 29.87
N ARG A 2 -2.03 -50.37 29.14
CA ARG A 2 -1.30 -49.99 27.91
C ARG A 2 -2.15 -49.31 26.81
N LYS A 3 -3.38 -49.79 26.55
CA LYS A 3 -4.30 -49.16 25.57
C LYS A 3 -4.72 -47.74 25.97
N LYS A 4 -4.96 -47.47 27.27
CA LYS A 4 -5.34 -46.12 27.76
C LYS A 4 -4.20 -45.12 27.60
N ILE A 5 -2.95 -45.55 27.81
CA ILE A 5 -1.75 -44.73 27.63
C ILE A 5 -1.56 -44.36 26.15
N VAL A 6 -1.82 -45.29 25.22
CA VAL A 6 -1.76 -45.03 23.78
C VAL A 6 -2.81 -44.00 23.34
N TRP A 7 -4.05 -44.10 23.82
CA TRP A 7 -5.10 -43.12 23.51
C TRP A 7 -4.80 -41.72 24.07
N ILE A 8 -4.21 -41.63 25.28
CA ILE A 8 -3.77 -40.36 25.87
C ILE A 8 -2.61 -39.74 25.05
N ALA A 9 -1.64 -40.56 24.62
CA ALA A 9 -0.52 -40.09 23.80
C ALA A 9 -0.97 -39.60 22.42
N ILE A 10 -1.93 -40.29 21.78
CA ILE A 10 -2.54 -39.84 20.51
C ILE A 10 -3.28 -38.51 20.71
N GLY A 11 -4.06 -38.37 21.79
CA GLY A 11 -4.77 -37.13 22.10
C GLY A 11 -3.82 -35.92 22.30
N LEU A 12 -2.73 -36.11 23.06
CA LEU A 12 -1.70 -35.09 23.27
C LEU A 12 -0.97 -34.72 21.99
N PHE A 13 -0.64 -35.70 21.14
CA PHE A 13 0.01 -35.45 19.85
C PHE A 13 -0.91 -34.67 18.90
N SER A 14 -2.18 -35.06 18.78
CA SER A 14 -3.16 -34.34 17.96
C SER A 14 -3.38 -32.91 18.45
N PHE A 15 -3.41 -32.68 19.78
CA PHE A 15 -3.49 -31.34 20.34
C PHE A 15 -2.24 -30.50 20.04
N LEU A 16 -1.04 -31.09 20.18
CA LEU A 16 0.22 -30.42 19.87
C LEU A 16 0.31 -30.04 18.39
N VAL A 17 -0.08 -30.95 17.47
CA VAL A 17 -0.11 -30.67 16.03
C VAL A 17 -1.15 -29.60 15.70
N SER A 18 -2.34 -29.64 16.30
CA SER A 18 -3.37 -28.61 16.11
C SER A 18 -2.94 -27.24 16.64
N PHE A 19 -2.25 -27.21 17.79
CA PHE A 19 -1.71 -25.98 18.37
C PHE A 19 -0.55 -25.43 17.53
N LEU A 20 0.37 -26.28 17.10
CA LEU A 20 1.48 -25.90 16.22
C LEU A 20 0.97 -25.40 14.87
N THR A 21 0.02 -26.09 14.25
CA THR A 21 -0.58 -25.65 12.98
C THR A 21 -1.35 -24.34 13.15
N MET A 22 -2.17 -24.19 14.18
CA MET A 22 -2.87 -22.95 14.47
C MET A 22 -1.89 -21.79 14.71
N PHE A 23 -0.85 -22.01 15.51
CA PHE A 23 0.21 -21.03 15.76
C PHE A 23 0.99 -20.68 14.48
N TRP A 24 1.27 -21.67 13.64
CA TRP A 24 1.95 -21.46 12.36
C TRP A 24 1.07 -20.67 11.39
N LEU A 25 -0.22 -20.98 11.31
CA LEU A 25 -1.22 -20.27 10.52
C LEU A 25 -1.41 -18.82 10.98
N THR A 26 -1.43 -18.55 12.28
CA THR A 26 -1.54 -17.18 12.79
C THR A 26 -0.25 -16.39 12.60
N ALA A 27 0.91 -16.97 12.91
CA ALA A 27 2.20 -16.29 12.79
C ALA A 27 2.59 -15.97 11.32
N HIS A 28 2.22 -16.82 10.36
CA HIS A 28 2.51 -16.57 8.93
C HIS A 28 1.54 -15.62 8.25
N ASN A 29 0.41 -15.30 8.90
CA ASN A 29 -0.54 -14.36 8.32
C ASN A 29 -0.21 -12.91 8.69
N GLU A 30 0.53 -12.67 9.77
CA GLU A 30 1.00 -11.33 10.16
C GLU A 30 2.10 -10.82 9.22
N LEU A 31 2.10 -9.52 8.95
CA LEU A 31 3.23 -8.89 8.26
C LEU A 31 4.39 -8.76 9.25
N PRO A 32 5.61 -9.21 8.88
CA PRO A 32 6.76 -9.11 9.76
C PRO A 32 7.15 -7.64 9.95
N LEU A 33 7.10 -7.18 11.21
CA LEU A 33 7.54 -5.83 11.59
C LEU A 33 8.87 -5.91 12.33
N ALA A 34 9.95 -6.15 11.58
CA ALA A 34 11.25 -6.53 12.15
C ALA A 34 11.89 -5.45 13.04
N ARG A 35 11.57 -4.18 12.79
CA ARG A 35 12.20 -3.03 13.48
C ARG A 35 11.24 -2.35 14.46
N SER A 36 9.95 -2.52 14.24
CA SER A 36 8.88 -1.93 15.05
C SER A 36 8.77 -2.56 16.43
N SER A 37 8.11 -1.86 17.36
CA SER A 37 7.81 -2.40 18.68
C SER A 37 7.06 -3.73 18.57
N PRO A 38 7.44 -4.79 19.31
CA PRO A 38 6.89 -6.14 19.15
C PRO A 38 5.40 -6.27 19.54
N GLN A 39 4.85 -5.26 20.21
CA GLN A 39 3.43 -5.17 20.55
C GLN A 39 2.58 -4.69 19.37
N ILE A 40 3.18 -4.08 18.35
CA ILE A 40 2.48 -3.65 17.14
C ILE A 40 2.27 -4.88 16.27
N ARG A 41 1.04 -5.07 15.80
CA ARG A 41 0.70 -6.16 14.88
C ARG A 41 0.11 -5.60 13.60
N ALA A 42 0.63 -6.03 12.46
CA ALA A 42 0.05 -5.76 11.15
C ALA A 42 -0.58 -7.05 10.61
N VAL A 43 -1.90 -7.06 10.47
CA VAL A 43 -2.66 -8.23 10.02
C VAL A 43 -3.39 -7.94 8.71
N PRO A 44 -3.48 -8.90 7.77
CA PRO A 44 -4.35 -8.79 6.62
C PRO A 44 -5.82 -8.65 7.06
N LEU A 45 -6.54 -7.72 6.44
CA LEU A 45 -7.98 -7.61 6.63
C LEU A 45 -8.71 -8.72 5.86
N ARG A 46 -9.75 -9.25 6.49
CA ARG A 46 -10.75 -10.09 5.81
C ARG A 46 -11.90 -9.18 5.39
N THR A 47 -12.54 -9.51 4.26
CA THR A 47 -13.50 -8.70 3.48
C THR A 47 -14.77 -8.23 4.23
N SER A 48 -14.90 -8.47 5.53
CA SER A 48 -16.10 -8.23 6.33
C SER A 48 -16.00 -7.05 7.32
N VAL A 49 -14.99 -6.19 7.21
CA VAL A 49 -14.83 -5.04 8.12
C VAL A 49 -15.53 -3.81 7.55
N VAL A 50 -16.55 -3.30 8.24
CA VAL A 50 -17.16 -2.00 7.93
C VAL A 50 -16.38 -0.93 8.65
N LEU A 51 -15.74 -0.02 7.91
CA LEU A 51 -15.08 1.14 8.49
C LEU A 51 -16.01 2.34 8.52
N PRO A 52 -15.93 3.19 9.55
CA PRO A 52 -16.61 4.47 9.54
C PRO A 52 -16.09 5.32 8.37
N GLU A 53 -17.00 6.02 7.70
CA GLU A 53 -16.64 7.06 6.74
C GLU A 53 -15.74 8.09 7.44
N HIS A 54 -14.72 8.53 6.73
CA HIS A 54 -13.75 9.46 7.26
C HIS A 54 -13.40 10.47 6.18
N GLN A 55 -13.76 11.72 6.41
CA GLN A 55 -13.35 12.82 5.56
C GLN A 55 -11.87 13.13 5.84
N SER A 56 -11.02 13.03 4.82
CA SER A 56 -9.68 13.61 4.92
C SER A 56 -9.70 14.97 4.25
N GLU A 57 -9.40 16.02 4.99
CA GLU A 57 -9.13 17.33 4.42
C GLU A 57 -7.77 17.24 3.69
N MET A 58 -7.83 17.01 2.39
CA MET A 58 -6.64 16.87 1.56
C MET A 58 -6.35 18.22 0.90
N ALA A 59 -5.16 18.77 1.15
CA ALA A 59 -4.75 20.03 0.55
C ALA A 59 -4.64 19.86 -0.96
N PHE A 60 -5.43 20.63 -1.71
CA PHE A 60 -5.36 20.68 -3.16
C PHE A 60 -3.95 21.09 -3.60
N LEU A 61 -3.34 20.28 -4.48
CA LEU A 61 -2.07 20.62 -5.14
C LEU A 61 -2.35 21.07 -6.56
N SER A 62 -1.78 22.21 -6.95
CA SER A 62 -1.66 22.59 -8.35
C SER A 62 -0.74 21.62 -9.11
N GLU A 63 -0.85 21.60 -10.44
CA GLU A 63 0.01 20.79 -11.32
C GLU A 63 1.50 21.00 -11.01
N LYS A 64 1.90 22.26 -10.87
CA LYS A 64 3.30 22.62 -10.58
C LYS A 64 3.74 22.07 -9.23
N GLU A 65 2.89 22.17 -8.20
CA GLU A 65 3.17 21.63 -6.88
C GLU A 65 3.25 20.11 -6.92
N ALA A 66 2.37 19.42 -7.64
CA ALA A 66 2.41 17.96 -7.75
C ALA A 66 3.77 17.45 -8.27
N PHE A 67 4.37 18.12 -9.26
CA PHE A 67 5.69 17.74 -9.80
C PHE A 67 6.88 18.18 -8.95
N GLN A 68 6.73 19.24 -8.14
CA GLN A 68 7.82 19.85 -7.36
C GLN A 68 7.86 19.42 -5.89
N THR A 69 6.71 19.05 -5.32
CA THR A 69 6.57 18.76 -3.89
C THR A 69 7.28 17.44 -3.54
N TYR A 70 7.21 16.47 -4.45
CA TYR A 70 7.68 15.11 -4.18
C TYR A 70 8.93 14.80 -4.98
N HIS A 71 10.06 14.74 -4.27
CA HIS A 71 11.34 14.24 -4.77
C HIS A 71 11.42 12.72 -4.56
N THR A 72 10.50 12.01 -5.19
CA THR A 72 10.38 10.56 -5.13
C THR A 72 10.51 9.97 -6.53
N PRO A 73 10.75 8.65 -6.63
CA PRO A 73 10.78 8.00 -7.91
C PRO A 73 9.46 8.14 -8.68
N ALA A 74 9.54 8.10 -10.01
CA ALA A 74 8.39 8.07 -10.89
C ALA A 74 8.57 6.91 -11.87
N PHE A 75 7.57 6.05 -11.98
CA PHE A 75 7.70 4.80 -12.75
C PHE A 75 6.35 4.36 -13.33
N GLN A 76 6.41 3.63 -14.45
CA GLN A 76 5.31 2.83 -14.95
C GLN A 76 5.37 1.48 -14.24
N GLY A 77 4.22 0.95 -13.85
CA GLY A 77 4.16 -0.39 -13.30
C GLY A 77 2.83 -1.10 -13.48
N THR A 78 2.87 -2.39 -13.19
CA THR A 78 1.71 -3.28 -13.19
C THR A 78 1.44 -3.76 -11.76
N ILE A 79 0.23 -3.54 -11.27
CA ILE A 79 -0.18 -3.94 -9.93
C ILE A 79 -0.27 -5.47 -9.89
N ARG A 80 0.56 -6.12 -9.08
CA ARG A 80 0.58 -7.57 -8.93
C ARG A 80 -0.41 -8.06 -7.89
N ALA A 81 -0.52 -7.33 -6.78
CA ALA A 81 -1.42 -7.67 -5.70
C ALA A 81 -1.74 -6.42 -4.87
N ILE A 82 -2.91 -6.41 -4.25
CA ILE A 82 -3.30 -5.44 -3.25
C ILE A 82 -3.81 -6.22 -2.05
N ARG A 83 -3.40 -5.79 -0.86
CA ARG A 83 -3.83 -6.42 0.38
C ARG A 83 -4.15 -5.35 1.41
N ASP A 84 -5.40 -5.35 1.85
CA ASP A 84 -5.85 -4.53 2.95
C ASP A 84 -5.25 -5.03 4.26
N ILE A 85 -4.86 -4.12 5.14
CA ILE A 85 -4.20 -4.42 6.41
C ILE A 85 -4.78 -3.58 7.55
N ALA A 86 -4.84 -4.17 8.74
CA ALA A 86 -5.03 -3.47 9.99
C ALA A 86 -3.72 -3.45 10.76
N ILE A 87 -3.37 -2.30 11.30
CA ILE A 87 -2.21 -2.10 12.17
C ILE A 87 -2.73 -1.80 13.57
N HIS A 88 -2.50 -2.73 14.49
CA HIS A 88 -2.90 -2.62 15.88
C HIS A 88 -1.78 -1.96 16.70
N PHE A 89 -2.09 -0.82 17.30
CA PHE A 89 -1.27 -0.02 18.20
C PHE A 89 -1.88 -0.02 19.60
N GLY A 90 -1.75 -1.13 20.33
CA GLY A 90 -2.49 -1.31 21.59
C GLY A 90 -3.99 -1.16 21.37
N GLU A 91 -4.62 -0.16 22.01
CA GLU A 91 -6.06 0.13 21.92
C GLU A 91 -6.49 0.80 20.60
N HIS A 92 -5.55 1.20 19.74
CA HIS A 92 -5.87 1.89 18.48
C HIS A 92 -5.61 0.97 17.28
N THR A 93 -6.47 1.03 16.27
CA THR A 93 -6.25 0.32 15.01
C THR A 93 -6.31 1.30 13.85
N ASN A 94 -5.27 1.30 13.02
CA ASN A 94 -5.24 2.02 11.76
C ASN A 94 -5.42 1.04 10.60
N TYR A 95 -6.09 1.49 9.53
CA TYR A 95 -6.41 0.64 8.38
C TYR A 95 -5.79 1.22 7.12
N TYR A 96 -5.10 0.37 6.36
CA TYR A 96 -4.40 0.72 5.13
C TYR A 96 -4.55 -0.39 4.11
N ALA A 97 -3.96 -0.21 2.93
CA ALA A 97 -3.65 -1.31 2.02
C ALA A 97 -2.18 -1.24 1.59
N ILE A 98 -1.63 -2.39 1.22
CA ILE A 98 -0.30 -2.49 0.60
C ILE A 98 -0.49 -3.01 -0.82
N ALA A 99 -0.09 -2.21 -1.80
CA ALA A 99 0.05 -2.65 -3.18
C ALA A 99 1.46 -3.20 -3.42
N LYS A 100 1.56 -4.32 -4.14
CA LYS A 100 2.79 -4.79 -4.76
C LYS A 100 2.73 -4.41 -6.23
N ILE A 101 3.68 -3.61 -6.68
CA ILE A 101 3.72 -3.09 -8.05
C ILE A 101 5.01 -3.55 -8.69
N HIS A 102 4.89 -4.23 -9.81
CA HIS A 102 6.03 -4.56 -10.65
C HIS A 102 6.42 -3.33 -11.46
N VAL A 103 7.69 -2.97 -11.41
CA VAL A 103 8.22 -1.80 -12.11
C VAL A 103 8.49 -2.20 -13.56
N ASP A 104 7.74 -1.63 -14.50
CA ASP A 104 7.89 -1.92 -15.93
C ASP A 104 8.92 -0.98 -16.56
N LYS A 105 8.91 0.29 -16.13
CA LYS A 105 9.80 1.35 -16.65
C LYS A 105 10.00 2.44 -15.60
N VAL A 106 11.20 2.99 -15.50
CA VAL A 106 11.55 4.06 -14.57
C VAL A 106 11.76 5.36 -15.32
N TYR A 107 11.14 6.43 -14.86
CA TYR A 107 11.29 7.79 -15.40
C TYR A 107 12.15 8.68 -14.52
N ARG A 108 12.14 8.42 -13.20
CA ARG A 108 12.90 9.18 -12.21
C ARG A 108 13.20 8.31 -11.00
N GLY A 109 14.36 8.51 -10.41
CA GLY A 109 14.76 7.94 -9.13
C GLY A 109 15.50 6.61 -9.23
N ASP A 110 15.93 6.13 -8.07
CA ASP A 110 16.76 4.93 -7.93
C ASP A 110 15.84 3.71 -7.78
N LEU A 111 15.38 3.23 -8.93
CA LEU A 111 14.56 2.04 -9.13
C LEU A 111 15.08 1.31 -10.38
N ASP A 112 14.94 0.00 -10.39
CA ASP A 112 15.28 -0.86 -11.52
C ASP A 112 14.03 -1.43 -12.18
N ALA A 113 13.96 -1.33 -13.51
CA ALA A 113 12.93 -2.05 -14.26
C ALA A 113 13.05 -3.56 -14.01
N GLY A 114 11.92 -4.21 -13.76
CA GLY A 114 11.83 -5.62 -13.40
C GLY A 114 11.69 -5.89 -11.91
N GLU A 115 11.99 -4.92 -11.03
CA GLU A 115 11.80 -5.11 -9.59
C GLU A 115 10.32 -5.09 -9.18
N THR A 116 10.04 -5.44 -7.93
CA THR A 116 8.69 -5.29 -7.34
C THR A 116 8.78 -4.48 -6.07
N VAL A 117 8.11 -3.34 -6.07
CA VAL A 117 8.05 -2.43 -4.93
C VAL A 117 6.75 -2.61 -4.15
N THR A 118 6.81 -2.30 -2.87
CA THR A 118 5.63 -2.23 -2.00
C THR A 118 5.24 -0.77 -1.75
N VAL A 119 3.95 -0.47 -1.88
CA VAL A 119 3.40 0.88 -1.74
C VAL A 119 2.28 0.87 -0.72
N LEU A 120 2.42 1.67 0.34
CA LEU A 120 1.39 1.89 1.34
C LEU A 120 0.34 2.86 0.79
N LEU A 121 -0.91 2.41 0.82
CA LEU A 121 -2.09 3.13 0.39
C LEU A 121 -2.81 3.69 1.61
N PRO A 122 -3.43 4.88 1.52
CA PRO A 122 -3.99 5.59 2.67
C PRO A 122 -5.12 4.84 3.36
N ARG A 123 -5.77 3.92 2.64
CA ARG A 123 -6.97 3.22 3.06
C ARG A 123 -7.04 1.82 2.47
N PRO A 124 -7.83 0.92 3.07
CA PRO A 124 -8.26 -0.33 2.44
C PRO A 124 -8.99 -0.06 1.13
N ILE A 125 -8.81 -0.96 0.15
CA ILE A 125 -9.41 -0.85 -1.19
C ILE A 125 -10.64 -1.75 -1.33
N TYR A 126 -10.68 -2.89 -0.65
CA TYR A 126 -11.73 -3.91 -0.82
C TYR A 126 -12.83 -3.84 0.23
N LEU A 127 -12.81 -2.79 1.06
CA LEU A 127 -13.91 -2.50 1.96
C LEU A 127 -14.90 -1.58 1.23
N HIS A 128 -16.19 -1.86 1.36
CA HIS A 128 -17.27 -1.05 0.77
C HIS A 128 -17.45 0.29 1.51
N THR A 129 -16.37 1.05 1.66
CA THR A 129 -16.34 2.33 2.36
C THR A 129 -15.85 3.39 1.38
N TRP A 130 -16.69 4.39 1.11
CA TRP A 130 -16.30 5.53 0.30
C TRP A 130 -15.45 6.50 1.13
N VAL A 131 -14.33 6.96 0.59
CA VAL A 131 -13.48 7.98 1.20
C VAL A 131 -13.19 9.04 0.15
N GLU A 132 -13.75 10.23 0.37
CA GLU A 132 -13.52 11.41 -0.47
C GLU A 132 -12.02 11.70 -0.58
N GLY A 133 -11.56 11.99 -1.80
CA GLY A 133 -10.15 12.26 -2.07
C GLY A 133 -9.29 11.01 -2.21
N THR A 134 -9.87 9.81 -2.38
CA THR A 134 -9.13 8.56 -2.65
C THR A 134 -9.67 7.77 -3.85
N GLU A 135 -10.45 8.42 -4.72
CA GLU A 135 -11.20 7.81 -5.81
C GLU A 135 -10.30 6.99 -6.74
N ILE A 136 -9.11 7.51 -7.04
CA ILE A 136 -8.17 6.89 -7.97
C ILE A 136 -7.52 5.65 -7.33
N VAL A 137 -7.09 5.75 -6.07
CA VAL A 137 -6.51 4.61 -5.35
C VAL A 137 -7.55 3.54 -5.09
N SER A 138 -8.78 3.92 -4.75
CA SER A 138 -9.89 2.98 -4.52
C SER A 138 -10.26 2.18 -5.77
N ALA A 139 -9.95 2.69 -6.97
CA ALA A 139 -10.14 1.99 -8.24
C ALA A 139 -9.05 0.95 -8.54
N MET A 140 -7.88 1.00 -7.89
CA MET A 140 -6.75 0.13 -8.17
C MET A 140 -7.12 -1.36 -7.97
N ARG A 141 -6.77 -2.21 -8.95
CA ARG A 141 -6.93 -3.67 -8.88
C ARG A 141 -5.67 -4.36 -9.38
N ALA A 142 -5.44 -5.59 -8.93
CA ALA A 142 -4.39 -6.44 -9.49
C ALA A 142 -4.62 -6.62 -11.01
N GLY A 143 -3.54 -6.57 -11.78
CA GLY A 143 -3.55 -6.61 -13.25
C GLY A 143 -3.55 -5.23 -13.91
N MET A 144 -3.99 -4.17 -13.22
CA MET A 144 -4.00 -2.83 -13.80
C MET A 144 -2.59 -2.25 -13.94
N ARG A 145 -2.40 -1.50 -15.02
CA ARG A 145 -1.18 -0.72 -15.28
C ARG A 145 -1.40 0.73 -14.88
N GLY A 146 -0.32 1.41 -14.52
CA GLY A 146 -0.39 2.81 -14.18
C GLY A 146 0.97 3.48 -14.18
N TYR A 147 0.94 4.81 -14.12
CA TYR A 147 2.09 5.62 -13.72
C TYR A 147 1.96 6.00 -12.25
N PHE A 148 3.03 5.78 -11.51
CA PHE A 148 3.09 5.97 -10.07
C PHE A 148 4.19 6.97 -9.72
N ILE A 149 3.80 7.99 -8.95
CA ILE A 149 4.67 9.01 -8.38
C ILE A 149 4.35 9.03 -6.88
N PRO A 150 4.96 8.14 -6.08
CA PRO A 150 4.70 8.10 -4.64
C PRO A 150 4.99 9.45 -3.99
N VAL A 151 4.28 9.81 -2.93
CA VAL A 151 4.54 11.09 -2.22
C VAL A 151 5.70 10.96 -1.23
N ARG A 152 6.05 9.72 -0.86
CA ARG A 152 7.13 9.43 0.07
C ARG A 152 7.85 8.13 -0.30
N GLN A 153 9.16 8.14 -0.14
CA GLN A 153 10.00 6.95 -0.02
C GLN A 153 10.33 6.77 1.45
N TYR A 154 10.03 5.59 2.00
CA TYR A 154 10.26 5.34 3.41
C TYR A 154 11.73 5.09 3.69
N LYS A 155 12.33 6.00 4.47
CA LYS A 155 13.70 5.87 4.97
C LYS A 155 13.76 4.98 6.20
N ALA A 156 14.97 4.61 6.59
CA ALA A 156 15.18 3.73 7.74
C ALA A 156 14.68 4.35 9.06
N ASP A 157 14.64 5.67 9.18
CA ASP A 157 14.24 6.41 10.38
C ASP A 157 12.79 6.94 10.34
N ASP A 158 12.06 6.68 9.23
CA ASP A 158 10.67 7.08 9.09
C ASP A 158 9.78 6.27 10.05
N THR A 159 9.35 6.93 11.12
CA THR A 159 8.64 6.31 12.24
C THR A 159 7.32 6.99 12.58
N TYR A 160 6.43 6.24 13.20
CA TYR A 160 5.24 6.73 13.88
C TYR A 160 5.23 6.23 15.32
N THR A 161 5.25 7.18 16.27
CA THR A 161 5.28 6.88 17.70
C THR A 161 3.96 7.28 18.35
N LYS A 162 3.33 6.32 19.04
CA LYS A 162 2.12 6.56 19.83
C LYS A 162 2.15 5.70 21.08
N ASN A 163 1.86 6.29 22.24
CA ASN A 163 1.81 5.60 23.53
C ASN A 163 3.08 4.78 23.85
N GLY A 164 4.26 5.30 23.48
CA GLY A 164 5.55 4.63 23.68
C GLY A 164 5.85 3.47 22.71
N LEU A 165 4.94 3.15 21.79
CA LEU A 165 5.16 2.18 20.72
C LEU A 165 5.62 2.90 19.44
N THR A 166 6.60 2.33 18.75
CA THR A 166 7.19 2.89 17.53
C THR A 166 6.99 1.93 16.36
N LEU A 167 6.27 2.38 15.33
CA LEU A 167 6.20 1.72 14.02
C LEU A 167 7.28 2.31 13.11
N TYR A 168 8.04 1.46 12.43
CA TYR A 168 8.87 1.86 11.30
C TYR A 168 8.10 1.61 10.00
N TYR A 169 7.86 2.65 9.21
CA TYR A 169 7.09 2.48 7.97
C TYR A 169 7.81 1.63 6.92
N SER A 170 9.14 1.56 7.00
CA SER A 170 9.95 0.67 6.16
C SER A 170 9.71 -0.81 6.44
N ASP A 171 9.10 -1.18 7.57
CA ASP A 171 8.63 -2.56 7.81
C ASP A 171 7.36 -2.89 6.99
N LEU A 172 6.63 -1.87 6.51
CA LEU A 172 5.36 -2.04 5.79
C LEU A 172 5.52 -1.93 4.28
N ALA A 173 6.24 -0.90 3.82
CA ALA A 173 6.33 -0.58 2.41
C ALA A 173 7.62 0.17 2.05
N ASN A 174 8.00 0.13 0.77
CA ASN A 174 9.07 0.97 0.23
C ASN A 174 8.61 2.43 0.06
N TYR A 175 7.34 2.62 -0.35
CA TYR A 175 6.80 3.93 -0.69
C TYR A 175 5.41 4.16 -0.09
N SER A 176 4.93 5.41 -0.15
CA SER A 176 3.55 5.78 0.16
C SER A 176 2.95 6.63 -0.94
N LEU A 177 1.67 6.41 -1.26
CA LEU A 177 0.89 7.32 -2.10
C LEU A 177 0.18 8.42 -1.31
N GLY A 178 0.33 8.46 0.02
CA GLY A 178 -0.32 9.46 0.87
C GLY A 178 -1.83 9.45 0.64
N GLY A 179 -2.46 10.63 0.54
CA GLY A 179 -3.89 10.74 0.20
C GLY A 179 -4.29 10.21 -1.19
N GLY A 180 -3.34 9.71 -1.99
CA GLY A 180 -3.63 8.75 -3.05
C GLY A 180 -3.94 9.35 -4.42
N ASN A 181 -4.50 10.55 -4.51
CA ASN A 181 -5.02 11.03 -5.79
C ASN A 181 -4.00 11.71 -6.72
N TYR A 182 -2.92 12.29 -6.20
CA TYR A 182 -2.03 13.12 -7.04
C TYR A 182 -1.01 12.30 -7.82
N GLY A 183 -0.54 11.20 -7.25
CA GLY A 183 0.59 10.44 -7.77
C GLY A 183 0.22 9.26 -8.67
N VAL A 184 -1.04 9.14 -9.10
CA VAL A 184 -1.53 7.94 -9.79
C VAL A 184 -2.26 8.33 -11.08
N PHE A 185 -1.84 7.68 -12.17
CA PHE A 185 -2.52 7.69 -13.46
C PHE A 185 -2.78 6.24 -13.84
N LEU A 186 -4.02 5.79 -13.68
CA LEU A 186 -4.40 4.39 -13.74
C LEU A 186 -5.07 4.07 -15.08
N GLU A 187 -4.60 3.04 -15.76
CA GLU A 187 -5.25 2.50 -16.96
C GLU A 187 -6.50 1.71 -16.57
N THR A 188 -7.66 2.11 -17.07
CA THR A 188 -8.94 1.41 -16.90
C THR A 188 -9.55 1.09 -18.26
N ASP A 189 -10.60 0.27 -18.26
CA ASP A 189 -11.34 -0.07 -19.48
C ASP A 189 -12.02 1.16 -20.12
N ASP A 190 -12.29 2.21 -19.33
CA ASP A 190 -12.91 3.47 -19.75
C ASP A 190 -11.87 4.56 -20.13
N GLY A 191 -10.58 4.23 -20.08
CA GLY A 191 -9.47 5.15 -20.36
C GLY A 191 -8.61 5.46 -19.14
N LEU A 192 -7.95 6.60 -19.14
CA LEU A 192 -7.02 6.96 -18.07
C LEU A 192 -7.72 7.67 -16.90
N LEU A 193 -7.64 7.09 -15.71
CA LEU A 193 -8.13 7.68 -14.47
C LEU A 193 -6.98 8.42 -13.74
N PHE A 194 -7.15 9.72 -13.52
CA PHE A 194 -6.19 10.60 -12.84
C PHE A 194 -6.88 11.82 -12.22
N ASN A 195 -6.18 12.57 -11.37
CA ASN A 195 -6.74 13.77 -10.73
C ASN A 195 -6.80 14.93 -11.73
N ARG A 196 -7.98 15.15 -12.30
CA ARG A 196 -8.21 16.18 -13.33
C ARG A 196 -8.09 17.60 -12.80
N GLU A 197 -8.35 17.82 -11.52
CA GLU A 197 -8.25 19.14 -10.92
C GLU A 197 -6.76 19.54 -10.78
N THR A 198 -5.92 18.63 -10.31
CA THR A 198 -4.47 18.83 -10.22
C THR A 198 -3.82 18.91 -11.60
N TYR A 199 -4.19 18.03 -12.53
CA TYR A 199 -3.61 17.96 -13.88
C TYR A 199 -4.51 18.60 -14.93
N ALA A 200 -4.98 19.82 -14.66
CA ALA A 200 -5.95 20.52 -15.51
C ALA A 200 -5.47 20.79 -16.94
N THR A 201 -4.15 20.75 -17.20
CA THR A 201 -3.60 20.92 -18.55
C THR A 201 -3.55 19.61 -19.36
N LEU A 202 -3.76 18.46 -18.71
CA LEU A 202 -3.85 17.17 -19.38
C LEU A 202 -5.29 16.92 -19.84
N SER A 203 -5.47 16.51 -21.09
CA SER A 203 -6.80 16.21 -21.63
C SER A 203 -7.51 15.12 -20.79
N PRO A 204 -8.79 15.31 -20.43
CA PRO A 204 -9.59 14.29 -19.74
C PRO A 204 -9.71 12.95 -20.47
N ASN A 205 -9.51 12.96 -21.79
CA ASN A 205 -9.56 11.80 -22.68
C ASN A 205 -8.17 11.41 -23.20
N CYS A 206 -7.11 11.78 -22.48
CA CYS A 206 -5.76 11.40 -22.88
C CYS A 206 -5.57 9.87 -22.84
N THR A 207 -4.79 9.36 -23.79
CA THR A 207 -4.40 7.94 -23.78
C THR A 207 -3.29 7.69 -22.76
N PHE A 208 -3.04 6.41 -22.48
CA PHE A 208 -1.95 5.98 -21.61
C PHE A 208 -0.58 6.50 -22.09
N GLU A 209 -0.34 6.51 -23.40
CA GLU A 209 0.91 7.01 -24.01
C GLU A 209 1.01 8.54 -23.98
N GLN A 210 -0.13 9.23 -24.14
CA GLN A 210 -0.16 10.69 -24.03
C GLN A 210 0.17 11.16 -22.61
N ALA A 211 -0.32 10.42 -21.60
CA ALA A 211 0.07 10.66 -20.22
C ALA A 211 1.56 10.39 -19.97
N GLU A 212 2.13 9.34 -20.58
CA GLU A 212 3.58 9.10 -20.50
C GLU A 212 4.40 10.30 -20.99
N ALA A 213 4.06 10.79 -22.18
CA ALA A 213 4.74 11.92 -22.79
C ALA A 213 4.57 13.18 -21.94
N TYR A 214 3.37 13.40 -21.41
CA TYR A 214 3.04 14.51 -20.53
C TYR A 214 3.88 14.49 -19.24
N LEU A 215 3.99 13.32 -18.59
CA LEU A 215 4.76 13.11 -17.37
C LEU A 215 6.26 13.29 -17.61
N THR A 216 6.80 12.62 -18.64
CA THR A 216 8.22 12.65 -18.96
C THR A 216 8.71 14.07 -19.28
N ALA A 217 7.87 14.90 -19.92
CA ALA A 217 8.20 16.30 -20.21
C ALA A 217 8.30 17.20 -18.96
N ARG A 218 7.72 16.79 -17.81
CA ARG A 218 7.62 17.60 -16.59
C ARG A 218 8.42 17.05 -15.41
N LEU A 219 8.70 15.75 -15.41
CA LEU A 219 9.54 15.12 -14.41
C LEU A 219 10.98 15.63 -14.54
N LYS A 220 11.41 16.39 -13.53
CA LYS A 220 12.82 16.80 -13.41
C LYS A 220 13.62 15.67 -12.74
N PRO A 221 14.88 15.44 -13.14
CA PRO A 221 15.81 14.61 -12.37
C PRO A 221 15.91 15.11 -10.93
N PHE A 222 16.36 14.25 -10.00
CA PHE A 222 16.79 14.75 -8.70
C PHE A 222 17.90 15.76 -8.92
N SER A 223 17.70 17.00 -8.48
CA SER A 223 18.77 18.00 -8.47
C SER A 223 19.86 17.50 -7.52
N GLU A 224 21.10 17.44 -8.03
CA GLU A 224 22.30 17.31 -7.19
C GLU A 224 22.40 18.44 -6.17
#